data_AF-A0A6P4YPR1-F1
#
_entry.id   AF-A0A6P4YPR1-F1
#
_cell.length_a   1.000
_cell.length_b   1.000
_cell.length_c   1.000
_cell.angle_alpha   90.00
_cell.angle_beta   90.00
_cell.angle_gamma   90.00
#
_symmetry.space_group_name_H-M   'P 1'
#
loop_
_entity.id
_entity.type
_entity.pdbx_description
1 polymer ?
#
loop_
_entity_poly.entity_id
_entity_poly.type
_entity_poly.pdbx_seq_one_letter_code
_entity_poly.pdbx_strand_id
1 'polypeptide(L)'
;MATGCTPTPRDVQGPYYLPGVKHQHVVCRGGPYLLVTGTVRDTRCSPVAKATLEVWQADPTGCYKINPQRPNFCRGKVRTDARGRYSFLTVMPGQYGSGWISARRRRPLVTQLYFSGNASLGERDP
;
A
#
# COMPACT_ATOMS: atom_id res chain seq x y z
N MET A 1 6.84 -28.76 -14.71
CA MET A 1 7.50 -27.44 -14.69
C MET A 1 6.54 -26.44 -14.06
N ALA A 2 6.92 -25.76 -12.99
CA ALA A 2 6.08 -24.73 -12.36
C ALA A 2 6.23 -23.41 -13.14
N THR A 3 5.47 -23.25 -14.22
CA THR A 3 5.48 -22.04 -15.06
C THR A 3 4.49 -21.01 -14.49
N GLY A 4 4.81 -20.45 -13.31
CA GLY A 4 3.91 -19.50 -12.65
C GLY A 4 4.59 -18.71 -11.54
N CYS A 5 4.10 -17.51 -11.30
CA CYS A 5 4.57 -16.62 -10.25
C CYS A 5 3.76 -16.92 -9.00
N THR A 6 4.40 -16.93 -7.83
CA THR A 6 3.69 -17.03 -6.55
C THR A 6 2.79 -15.82 -6.38
N PRO A 7 1.46 -15.99 -6.24
CA PRO A 7 0.56 -14.86 -6.02
C PRO A 7 0.90 -14.12 -4.72
N THR A 8 0.85 -12.79 -4.76
CA THR A 8 0.97 -11.98 -3.54
C THR A 8 -0.13 -12.38 -2.56
N PRO A 9 0.21 -12.71 -1.29
CA PRO A 9 -0.78 -13.11 -0.31
C PRO A 9 -1.76 -11.97 -0.01
N ARG A 10 -2.98 -12.33 0.37
CA ARG A 10 -3.98 -11.38 0.85
C ARG A 10 -3.70 -11.02 2.30
N ASP A 11 -4.09 -9.80 2.66
CA ASP A 11 -4.03 -9.32 4.03
C ASP A 11 -5.29 -8.49 4.36
N VAL A 12 -5.47 -8.13 5.63
CA VAL A 12 -6.57 -7.31 6.12
C VAL A 12 -6.46 -5.87 5.60
N GLN A 13 -7.59 -5.27 5.25
CA GLN A 13 -7.63 -3.88 4.77
C GLN A 13 -7.48 -2.85 5.92
N GLY A 14 -7.87 -3.22 7.14
CA GLY A 14 -8.07 -2.29 8.24
C GLY A 14 -9.19 -1.26 7.96
N PRO A 15 -9.40 -0.29 8.87
CA PRO A 15 -10.54 0.62 8.82
C PRO A 15 -10.23 1.96 8.13
N TYR A 16 -8.95 2.25 7.85
CA TYR A 16 -8.50 3.59 7.44
C TYR A 16 -8.51 3.82 5.93
N TYR A 17 -8.97 2.81 5.18
CA TYR A 17 -9.18 2.91 3.75
C TYR A 17 -10.25 3.96 3.43
N LEU A 18 -9.95 4.86 2.48
CA LEU A 18 -10.89 5.84 1.95
C LEU A 18 -11.00 5.69 0.43
N PRO A 19 -12.22 5.60 -0.13
CA PRO A 19 -12.42 5.62 -1.57
C PRO A 19 -12.25 7.02 -2.16
N GLY A 20 -12.10 7.09 -3.49
CA GLY A 20 -12.06 8.35 -4.22
C GLY A 20 -10.76 9.15 -4.09
N VAL A 21 -9.69 8.54 -3.56
CA VAL A 21 -8.38 9.20 -3.45
C VAL A 21 -7.80 9.54 -4.82
N LYS A 22 -7.12 10.69 -4.89
CA LYS A 22 -6.57 11.23 -6.14
C LYS A 22 -5.30 10.49 -6.59
N HIS A 23 -5.03 10.57 -7.89
CA HIS A 23 -3.72 10.17 -8.41
C HIS A 23 -2.64 11.11 -7.90
N GLN A 24 -1.59 10.57 -7.31
CA GLN A 24 -0.44 11.36 -6.86
C GLN A 24 0.81 10.50 -6.80
N HIS A 25 1.93 11.06 -7.26
CA HIS A 25 3.22 10.40 -7.19
C HIS A 25 3.84 10.49 -5.79
N VAL A 26 3.53 11.54 -5.02
CA VAL A 26 3.95 11.68 -3.62
C VAL A 26 2.75 11.37 -2.72
N VAL A 27 2.76 10.22 -2.08
CA VAL A 27 1.66 9.70 -1.26
C VAL A 27 1.63 10.34 0.13
N CYS A 28 2.78 10.40 0.80
CA CYS A 28 2.93 10.95 2.15
C CYS A 28 4.15 11.88 2.21
N ARG A 29 4.17 12.79 3.18
CA ARG A 29 5.24 13.79 3.39
C ARG A 29 5.51 13.90 4.89
N GLY A 30 6.61 14.56 5.26
CA GLY A 30 6.97 14.79 6.67
C GLY A 30 8.17 13.99 7.15
N GLY A 31 9.05 13.56 6.25
CA GLY A 31 10.28 12.82 6.54
C GLY A 31 11.10 12.59 5.27
N PRO A 32 12.25 11.89 5.38
CA PRO A 32 13.02 11.45 4.22
C PRO A 32 12.16 10.65 3.26
N TYR A 33 12.29 10.93 1.96
CA TYR A 33 11.50 10.22 0.97
C TYR A 33 11.96 8.79 0.81
N LEU A 34 10.99 7.88 0.82
CA LEU A 34 11.11 6.50 0.43
C LEU A 34 10.50 6.34 -0.97
N LEU A 35 11.28 5.82 -1.91
CA LEU A 35 10.78 5.41 -3.22
C LEU A 35 10.32 3.95 -3.16
N VAL A 36 9.03 3.72 -3.40
CA VAL A 36 8.46 2.38 -3.54
C VAL A 36 8.26 2.09 -5.01
N THR A 37 8.79 0.96 -5.48
CA THR A 37 8.64 0.51 -6.87
C THR A 37 8.27 -0.96 -6.92
N GLY A 38 7.61 -1.37 -8.00
CA GLY A 38 7.35 -2.77 -8.26
C GLY A 38 6.75 -3.00 -9.63
N THR A 39 6.43 -4.25 -9.93
CA THR A 39 5.75 -4.65 -11.18
C THR A 39 4.53 -5.49 -10.85
N VAL A 40 3.37 -5.09 -11.36
CA VAL A 40 2.14 -5.89 -11.27
C VAL A 40 2.15 -6.92 -12.39
N ARG A 41 1.95 -8.19 -12.03
CA ARG A 41 1.83 -9.33 -12.95
C ARG A 41 0.53 -10.09 -12.71
N ASP A 42 0.00 -10.73 -13.75
CA ASP A 42 -1.11 -11.67 -13.64
C ASP A 42 -0.65 -13.05 -13.13
N THR A 43 -1.57 -13.99 -12.97
CA THR A 43 -1.28 -15.35 -12.49
C THR A 43 -0.43 -16.18 -13.46
N ARG A 44 -0.24 -15.70 -14.70
CA ARG A 44 0.64 -16.27 -15.72
C ARG A 44 1.96 -15.51 -15.83
N CYS A 45 2.33 -14.73 -14.81
CA CYS A 45 3.52 -13.87 -14.78
C CYS A 45 3.57 -12.76 -15.84
N SER A 46 2.48 -12.46 -16.54
CA SER A 46 2.47 -11.43 -17.58
C SER A 46 2.27 -10.04 -16.95
N PRO A 47 3.00 -9.01 -17.38
CA PRO A 47 2.87 -7.66 -16.81
C PRO A 47 1.47 -7.07 -17.08
N VAL A 48 0.90 -6.42 -16.06
CA VAL A 48 -0.44 -5.81 -16.16
C VAL A 48 -0.31 -4.30 -16.31
N ALA A 49 -0.52 -3.82 -17.54
CA ALA A 49 -0.55 -2.38 -17.83
C ALA A 49 -1.81 -1.71 -17.29
N LYS A 50 -1.71 -0.42 -16.95
CA LYS A 50 -2.83 0.42 -16.48
C LYS A 50 -3.54 -0.09 -15.21
N ALA A 51 -2.94 -1.03 -14.47
CA ALA A 51 -3.43 -1.48 -13.18
C ALA A 51 -3.40 -0.31 -12.18
N THR A 52 -4.45 -0.20 -11.38
CA THR A 52 -4.58 0.87 -10.36
C THR A 52 -4.19 0.33 -8.99
N LEU A 53 -3.21 0.96 -8.37
CA LEU A 53 -2.82 0.75 -6.98
C LEU A 53 -3.42 1.88 -6.15
N GLU A 54 -4.15 1.54 -5.10
CA GLU A 54 -4.58 2.49 -4.07
C GLU A 54 -3.76 2.21 -2.81
N VAL A 55 -3.03 3.22 -2.34
CA VAL A 55 -2.06 3.14 -1.24
C VAL A 55 -2.56 4.02 -0.11
N TRP A 56 -2.51 3.52 1.12
CA TRP A 56 -2.76 4.28 2.34
C TRP A 56 -1.80 3.82 3.43
N GLN A 57 -1.36 4.73 4.27
CA GLN A 57 -0.50 4.45 5.42
C GLN A 57 -0.73 5.46 6.54
N ALA A 58 -0.19 5.17 7.72
CA ALA A 58 -0.05 6.14 8.80
C ALA A 58 0.98 7.20 8.39
N ASP A 59 0.81 8.41 8.93
CA ASP A 59 1.85 9.42 8.85
C ASP A 59 3.09 9.03 9.71
N PRO A 60 4.19 9.79 9.67
CA PRO A 60 5.39 9.50 10.45
C PRO A 60 5.18 9.39 11.96
N THR A 61 4.08 9.92 12.50
CA THR A 61 3.73 9.85 13.92
C THR A 61 2.82 8.67 14.26
N GLY A 62 2.45 7.86 13.26
CA GLY A 62 1.50 6.76 13.44
C GLY A 62 0.04 7.21 13.38
N CYS A 63 -0.28 8.38 12.84
CA CYS A 63 -1.66 8.86 12.78
C CYS A 63 -2.33 8.60 11.42
N TYR A 64 -3.58 8.15 11.44
CA TYR A 64 -4.44 8.04 10.25
C TYR A 64 -5.51 9.13 10.16
N LYS A 65 -5.51 10.11 11.08
CA LYS A 65 -6.56 11.14 11.22
C LYS A 65 -6.75 11.90 9.91
N ILE A 66 -8.01 12.06 9.52
CA ILE A 66 -8.37 12.80 8.31
C ILE A 66 -8.27 14.29 8.62
N ASN A 67 -7.48 14.99 7.81
CA ASN A 67 -7.42 16.44 7.80
C ASN A 67 -8.32 16.93 6.63
N PRO A 68 -9.42 17.67 6.88
CA PRO A 68 -10.32 18.13 5.83
C PRO A 68 -9.63 18.99 4.74
N GLN A 69 -8.58 19.73 5.11
CA GLN A 69 -7.78 20.54 4.20
C GLN A 69 -6.81 19.69 3.37
N ARG A 70 -6.48 18.48 3.83
CA ARG A 70 -5.64 17.50 3.11
C ARG A 70 -6.26 16.10 3.17
N PRO A 71 -7.40 15.87 2.51
CA PRO A 71 -8.17 14.63 2.67
C PRO A 71 -7.45 13.39 2.11
N ASN A 72 -6.45 13.59 1.24
CA ASN A 72 -5.61 12.54 0.67
C ASN A 72 -4.21 12.44 1.33
N PHE A 73 -4.00 13.07 2.48
CA PHE A 73 -2.70 12.98 3.16
C PHE A 73 -2.38 11.52 3.51
N CYS A 74 -1.22 11.04 3.06
CA CYS A 74 -0.74 9.66 3.20
C CYS A 74 -1.68 8.62 2.55
N ARG A 75 -2.43 9.04 1.51
CA ARG A 75 -3.35 8.19 0.73
C ARG A 75 -3.31 8.57 -0.74
N GLY A 76 -2.97 7.66 -1.65
CA GLY A 76 -2.82 7.99 -3.06
C GLY A 76 -3.21 6.87 -4.01
N LYS A 77 -3.38 7.25 -5.27
CA LYS A 77 -3.60 6.34 -6.38
C LYS A 77 -2.43 6.41 -7.36
N VAL A 78 -1.93 5.24 -7.78
CA VAL A 78 -0.83 5.11 -8.74
C VAL A 78 -1.29 4.14 -9.83
N ARG A 79 -0.83 4.35 -11.06
CA ARG A 79 -1.19 3.48 -12.18
C ARG A 79 0.07 2.89 -12.81
N THR A 80 0.03 1.61 -13.17
CA THR A 80 1.15 0.96 -13.82
C THR A 80 1.36 1.46 -15.25
N ASP A 81 2.62 1.49 -15.69
CA ASP A 81 3.01 1.76 -17.08
C ASP A 81 2.70 0.57 -18.01
N ALA A 82 3.07 0.68 -19.29
CA ALA A 82 2.87 -0.38 -20.28
C ALA A 82 3.60 -1.70 -19.97
N ARG A 83 4.61 -1.67 -19.10
CA ARG A 83 5.38 -2.84 -18.63
C ARG A 83 4.92 -3.32 -17.25
N GLY A 84 3.79 -2.82 -16.75
CA GLY A 84 3.26 -3.17 -15.44
C GLY A 84 4.01 -2.55 -14.26
N ARG A 85 4.95 -1.64 -14.52
CA ARG A 85 5.78 -1.02 -13.47
C ARG A 85 5.03 0.12 -12.80
N TYR A 86 5.17 0.24 -11.48
CA TYR A 86 4.69 1.38 -10.72
C TYR A 86 5.82 1.97 -9.87
N SER A 87 5.69 3.26 -9.56
CA SER A 87 6.53 3.94 -8.58
C SER A 87 5.73 5.01 -7.84
N PHE A 88 6.05 5.24 -6.57
CA PHE A 88 5.60 6.40 -5.83
C PHE A 88 6.57 6.73 -4.70
N LEU A 89 6.58 8.01 -4.32
CA LEU A 89 7.31 8.51 -3.17
C LEU A 89 6.39 8.54 -1.95
N THR A 90 6.93 8.12 -0.81
CA THR A 90 6.29 8.25 0.50
C THR A 90 7.35 8.53 1.56
N VAL A 91 7.01 8.34 2.83
CA VAL A 91 7.93 8.38 3.98
C VAL A 91 7.71 7.14 4.82
N MET A 92 8.67 6.77 5.67
CA MET A 92 8.48 5.66 6.61
C MET A 92 7.25 5.93 7.49
N PRO A 93 6.28 4.99 7.54
CA PRO A 93 5.14 5.14 8.44
C PRO A 93 5.59 5.04 9.90
N GLY A 94 5.00 5.87 10.75
CA GLY A 94 5.13 5.69 12.20
C GLY A 94 4.41 4.42 12.65
N GLN A 95 4.81 3.90 13.82
CA GLN A 95 4.14 2.76 14.41
C GLN A 95 2.69 3.12 14.76
N TYR A 96 1.76 2.29 14.29
CA TYR A 96 0.35 2.40 14.68
C TYR A 96 0.12 1.58 15.95
N GLY A 97 -0.57 2.15 16.94
CA GLY A 97 -0.85 1.48 18.21
C GLY A 97 -1.57 0.14 18.05
N SER A 98 -1.46 -0.72 19.07
CA SER A 98 -1.98 -2.09 19.12
C SER A 98 -3.51 -2.16 19.03
N GLY A 99 -4.04 -2.20 17.82
CA GLY A 99 -5.46 -2.43 17.57
C GLY A 99 -5.63 -3.40 16.42
N TRP A 100 -6.19 -4.58 16.69
CA TRP A 100 -6.59 -5.52 15.65
C TRP A 100 -7.84 -4.97 14.96
N ILE A 101 -7.79 -4.82 13.64
CA ILE A 101 -8.94 -4.29 12.90
C ILE A 101 -9.13 -5.08 11.61
N SER A 102 -10.24 -5.81 11.54
CA SER A 102 -10.64 -6.54 10.34
C SER A 102 -11.66 -5.73 9.54
N ALA A 103 -11.51 -5.75 8.21
CA ALA A 103 -12.50 -5.21 7.30
C ALA A 103 -12.67 -6.18 6.13
N ARG A 104 -13.92 -6.61 5.89
CA ARG A 104 -14.28 -7.48 4.76
C ARG A 104 -14.68 -6.60 3.58
N ARG A 105 -13.83 -6.46 2.55
CA ARG A 105 -14.25 -5.97 1.23
C ARG A 105 -13.57 -6.71 0.09
N ARG A 106 -14.36 -6.98 -0.95
CA ARG A 106 -13.97 -7.65 -2.20
C ARG A 106 -13.29 -6.64 -3.13
N ARG A 107 -11.96 -6.55 -3.06
CA ARG A 107 -11.10 -6.02 -4.12
C ARG A 107 -10.35 -7.18 -4.78
N PRO A 108 -9.85 -7.02 -6.03
CA PRO A 108 -9.06 -8.05 -6.69
C PRO A 108 -7.92 -8.54 -5.80
N LEU A 109 -7.25 -7.63 -5.09
CA LEU A 109 -6.25 -7.92 -4.06
C LEU A 109 -6.22 -6.79 -3.02
N VAL A 110 -6.15 -7.16 -1.75
CA VAL A 110 -5.75 -6.29 -0.63
C VAL A 110 -4.60 -7.00 0.06
N THR A 111 -3.52 -6.28 0.34
CA THR A 111 -2.30 -6.79 0.94
C THR A 111 -1.57 -5.65 1.63
N GLN A 112 -0.53 -5.95 2.39
CA GLN A 112 0.28 -4.97 3.12
C GLN A 112 1.76 -5.12 2.74
N LEU A 113 2.53 -4.03 2.89
CA LEU A 113 3.99 -4.03 2.72
C LEU A 113 4.60 -3.79 4.10
N TYR A 114 5.46 -4.70 4.51
CA TYR A 114 6.16 -4.66 5.79
C TYR A 114 7.65 -4.34 5.57
N PHE A 115 8.26 -3.71 6.57
CA PHE A 115 9.69 -3.40 6.57
C PHE A 115 10.39 -4.30 7.59
N SER A 116 11.46 -4.97 7.15
CA SER A 116 12.29 -5.83 8.01
C SER A 116 12.88 -5.04 9.19
N GLY A 117 12.91 -5.66 10.37
CA GLY A 117 13.51 -5.07 11.58
C GLY A 117 12.56 -4.18 12.41
N ASN A 118 11.27 -4.13 12.07
CA ASN A 118 10.27 -3.49 12.93
C ASN A 118 9.85 -4.44 14.05
N ALA A 119 10.16 -4.10 15.31
CA ALA A 119 9.88 -4.92 16.49
C ALA A 119 8.38 -5.04 16.86
N SER A 120 7.49 -4.45 16.07
CA SER A 120 6.03 -4.40 16.29
C SER A 120 5.21 -5.14 15.25
N LEU A 121 5.86 -5.92 14.38
CA LEU A 121 5.16 -6.92 13.56
C LEU A 121 4.47 -7.90 14.52
N GLY A 122 3.15 -8.05 14.41
CA GLY A 122 2.45 -9.08 15.18
C GLY A 122 2.96 -10.46 14.77
N GLU A 123 2.77 -11.49 15.61
CA GLU A 123 3.26 -12.88 15.36
C GLU A 123 2.81 -13.51 14.03
N ARG A 124 1.97 -12.83 13.23
CA ARG A 124 1.46 -13.26 11.92
C ARG A 124 1.81 -12.30 10.78
N ASP A 125 2.48 -11.20 11.08
CA ASP A 125 3.02 -10.29 10.08
C ASP A 125 4.39 -10.84 9.66
N PRO A 126 4.60 -11.15 8.37
CA PRO A 126 5.84 -11.74 7.89
C PRO A 126 7.05 -10.80 7.95
#